data_AF-A0A250XF20-F1
#
_entry.id   AF-A0A250XF20-F1
#
_cell.length_a   1.000
_cell.length_b   1.000
_cell.length_c   1.000
_cell.angle_alpha   90.00
_cell.angle_beta   90.00
_cell.angle_gamma   90.00
#
_symmetry.space_group_name_H-M   'P 1'
#
loop_
_entity.id
_entity.type
_entity.pdbx_description
1 polymer ?
#
loop_
_entity_poly.entity_id
_entity_poly.type
_entity_poly.pdbx_seq_one_letter_code
_entity_poly.pdbx_strand_id
1 'polypeptide(L)'
;MYGDFFGGDNVDEGNEDEGNEEDELEEDDEDDDQPDDTTDDQGLMHQAGDGERTSKPIENLSKATKQRMAADMSSHERRMARLQERIVELEKEAMADKGWQLRGEADASRRPLNSALELDLDFETTVKAAPQPTEEATADVEAMIKRRVVDHRFDDVIRVVPPPLETRTRTLELDDNKSKKGLGELYEDDFVKAAVGGSAADKDERVRLEAKAIFQALVSKLDALSHFHFAPKPVLEELAVRTDVAAVLMEEAAPVAVSAASMRLPTEVFKAQQEGAPKADGEMSREDRKRKRAQLKRSKKAERARKETERRDKAIALGGVAPVTGRRSAEDAALLAKAGKRARPLQGTESASTAAGKRSEFGKSTAVFGRLQELRDQAKAGAGPGNSKSSRLSDKEPGSVIASGSAFRL
;
A
#
# COMPACT_ATOMS: atom_id res chain seq x y z
N MET A 1 -34.00 31.46 -11.52
CA MET A 1 -33.82 32.86 -11.91
C MET A 1 -32.98 33.53 -10.84
N TYR A 2 -31.76 33.93 -11.24
CA TYR A 2 -30.97 35.07 -10.76
C TYR A 2 -30.64 35.11 -9.26
N GLY A 3 -29.39 35.02 -8.83
CA GLY A 3 -28.21 35.77 -9.30
C GLY A 3 -27.75 36.54 -8.05
N ASP A 4 -26.73 36.08 -7.34
CA ASP A 4 -25.33 36.43 -7.59
C ASP A 4 -25.08 37.92 -7.36
N PHE A 5 -23.83 38.25 -7.02
CA PHE A 5 -23.19 39.52 -7.36
C PHE A 5 -23.01 40.59 -6.25
N PHE A 6 -21.90 40.46 -5.52
CA PHE A 6 -21.04 41.52 -4.95
C PHE A 6 -21.61 42.49 -3.90
N GLY A 7 -20.97 42.48 -2.73
CA GLY A 7 -21.03 43.55 -1.73
C GLY A 7 -19.68 43.67 -1.03
N GLY A 8 -18.63 43.95 -1.80
CA GLY A 8 -17.46 44.62 -1.24
C GLY A 8 -17.75 46.11 -1.34
N ASP A 9 -17.64 46.82 -0.22
CA ASP A 9 -17.48 48.27 -0.26
C ASP A 9 -16.50 48.72 0.83
N ASN A 10 -15.62 49.61 0.40
CA ASN A 10 -14.61 50.33 1.13
C ASN A 10 -15.23 51.57 1.78
N VAL A 11 -14.85 51.88 3.01
CA VAL A 11 -14.90 53.21 3.64
C VAL A 11 -13.83 53.12 4.74
N ASP A 12 -12.60 53.64 4.66
CA ASP A 12 -12.06 55.00 4.48
C ASP A 12 -12.63 56.09 5.40
N GLU A 13 -11.74 57.00 5.84
CA GLU A 13 -11.88 58.11 6.81
C GLU A 13 -11.80 57.68 8.29
N GLY A 14 -10.85 58.10 9.13
CA GLY A 14 -10.19 59.41 9.30
C GLY A 14 -10.65 59.93 10.67
N ASN A 15 -9.87 59.88 11.77
CA ASN A 15 -8.77 60.75 12.21
C ASN A 15 -9.10 61.22 13.65
N GLU A 16 -8.05 61.56 14.41
CA GLU A 16 -7.99 62.35 15.67
C GLU A 16 -8.31 61.64 17.00
N ASP A 17 -7.63 61.87 18.13
CA ASP A 17 -6.29 62.37 18.50
C ASP A 17 -6.24 62.32 20.06
N GLU A 18 -5.04 62.34 20.63
CA GLU A 18 -4.64 62.69 22.01
C GLU A 18 -4.95 61.69 23.16
N GLY A 19 -3.99 61.31 24.03
CA GLY A 19 -2.61 61.73 24.15
C GLY A 19 -1.89 61.09 25.36
N ASN A 20 -0.55 61.21 25.28
CA ASN A 20 0.46 61.37 26.34
C ASN A 20 0.74 60.23 27.34
N GLU A 21 1.97 59.70 27.30
CA GLU A 21 3.02 60.00 28.29
C GLU A 21 4.36 59.38 27.80
N GLU A 22 5.33 60.28 27.57
CA GLU A 22 6.72 60.05 27.18
C GLU A 22 7.60 59.76 28.41
N ASP A 23 8.60 58.90 28.27
CA ASP A 23 9.74 58.84 29.20
C ASP A 23 11.03 58.93 28.36
N GLU A 24 11.75 60.03 28.60
CA GLU A 24 12.98 60.48 27.96
C GLU A 24 14.20 59.66 28.44
N LEU A 25 15.04 59.24 27.49
CA LEU A 25 16.38 58.73 27.77
C LEU A 25 17.39 59.80 27.33
N GLU A 26 18.08 60.38 28.31
CA GLU A 26 19.22 61.29 28.12
C GLU A 26 20.44 60.50 27.59
N GLU A 27 20.80 60.73 26.33
CA GLU A 27 22.13 60.45 25.77
C GLU A 27 22.92 61.77 25.79
N ASP A 28 24.06 61.77 26.47
CA ASP A 28 24.97 62.92 26.59
C ASP A 28 26.12 62.73 25.59
N ASP A 29 26.05 63.48 24.50
CA ASP A 29 27.10 63.68 23.49
C ASP A 29 27.96 64.88 23.90
N GLU A 30 29.25 64.70 24.16
CA GLU A 30 30.24 65.80 24.14
C GLU A 30 31.56 65.39 23.46
N ASP A 31 31.70 65.92 22.25
CA ASP A 31 32.86 66.57 21.61
C ASP A 31 34.17 65.80 21.30
N ASP A 32 34.31 65.53 20.00
CA ASP A 32 35.51 65.15 19.26
C ASP A 32 36.28 66.43 18.84
N ASP A 33 37.30 66.81 19.60
CA ASP A 33 38.26 67.87 19.21
C ASP A 33 39.56 67.23 18.69
N GLN A 34 39.68 67.15 17.37
CA GLN A 34 40.98 67.05 16.69
C GLN A 34 41.73 68.39 16.79
N PRO A 35 43.05 68.34 16.97
CA PRO A 35 43.89 69.31 16.28
C PRO A 35 44.85 68.65 15.30
N ASP A 36 44.99 69.36 14.18
CA ASP A 36 45.81 69.04 13.02
C ASP A 36 47.32 68.94 13.33
N ASP A 37 47.94 68.14 12.48
CA ASP A 37 49.37 67.99 12.29
C ASP A 37 49.83 69.04 11.29
N THR A 38 50.54 70.08 11.74
CA THR A 38 51.53 70.77 10.91
C THR A 38 52.65 71.46 11.71
N THR A 39 53.88 71.07 11.34
CA THR A 39 55.11 71.87 11.19
C THR A 39 56.29 71.54 12.13
N ASP A 40 57.33 71.04 11.48
CA ASP A 40 58.73 70.91 11.89
C ASP A 40 59.31 72.18 12.56
N ASP A 41 60.22 71.98 13.52
CA ASP A 41 61.67 72.18 13.33
C ASP A 41 62.41 72.65 14.63
N GLN A 42 63.63 72.14 14.76
CA GLN A 42 64.76 72.61 15.58
C GLN A 42 64.79 72.34 17.10
N GLY A 43 65.34 71.17 17.41
CA GLY A 43 66.59 70.99 18.17
C GLY A 43 66.90 71.92 19.35
N LEU A 44 66.98 71.33 20.55
CA LEU A 44 67.94 71.77 21.57
C LEU A 44 68.36 70.60 22.47
N MET A 45 69.63 70.21 22.37
CA MET A 45 70.34 69.36 23.33
C MET A 45 70.30 69.98 24.73
N HIS A 46 70.09 69.20 25.79
CA HIS A 46 70.73 69.30 27.12
C HIS A 46 70.55 67.93 27.81
N GLN A 47 71.59 67.10 27.82
CA GLN A 47 72.58 66.93 28.90
C GLN A 47 72.07 66.05 30.05
N ALA A 48 72.80 64.95 30.24
CA ALA A 48 72.54 63.84 31.14
C ALA A 48 72.35 64.27 32.61
N GLY A 49 71.26 63.80 33.21
CA GLY A 49 71.07 63.72 34.65
C GLY A 49 70.86 62.27 35.02
N ASP A 50 71.94 61.63 35.49
CA ASP A 50 71.90 60.38 36.24
C ASP A 50 71.02 60.57 37.48
N GLY A 51 69.98 59.75 37.58
CA GLY A 51 68.92 59.86 38.56
C GLY A 51 68.40 58.50 38.92
N GLU A 52 69.26 57.69 39.53
CA GLU A 52 68.94 56.40 40.15
C GLU A 52 67.86 56.60 41.25
N ARG A 53 66.57 56.57 40.84
CA ARG A 53 65.43 56.53 41.76
C ARG A 53 65.04 55.09 42.03
N THR A 54 65.58 54.55 43.12
CA THR A 54 65.08 53.33 43.75
C THR A 54 63.68 53.61 44.34
N SER A 55 62.63 53.35 43.56
CA SER A 55 61.25 53.40 44.04
C SER A 55 60.97 52.17 44.91
N LYS A 56 61.02 52.33 46.23
CA LYS A 56 60.52 51.34 47.18
C LYS A 56 58.98 51.24 47.08
N PRO A 57 58.37 50.05 47.27
CA PRO A 57 56.94 49.86 47.05
C PRO A 57 56.08 50.69 48.02
N ILE A 58 55.06 51.36 47.48
CA ILE A 58 54.10 52.25 48.18
C ILE A 58 52.94 51.41 48.76
N GLU A 59 53.23 50.27 49.39
CA GLU A 59 52.15 49.38 49.88
C GLU A 59 51.60 49.81 51.26
N ASN A 60 52.36 50.54 52.07
CA ASN A 60 52.02 50.86 53.46
C ASN A 60 51.79 52.35 53.76
N LEU A 61 51.00 53.05 52.93
CA LEU A 61 50.57 54.45 53.17
C LEU A 61 49.04 54.55 53.30
N SER A 62 48.58 55.37 54.25
CA SER A 62 47.15 55.55 54.53
C SER A 62 46.39 56.17 53.35
N LYS A 63 45.11 55.82 53.21
CA LYS A 63 44.24 56.23 52.08
C LYS A 63 44.17 57.76 51.90
N ALA A 64 44.29 58.52 52.99
CA ALA A 64 44.32 59.98 53.00
C ALA A 64 45.59 60.57 52.36
N THR A 65 46.75 59.92 52.54
CA THR A 65 48.02 60.37 51.95
C THR A 65 48.09 60.09 50.44
N LYS A 66 47.49 58.98 50.00
CA LYS A 66 47.36 58.63 48.58
C LYS A 66 46.49 59.63 47.81
N GLN A 67 45.39 60.08 48.42
CA GLN A 67 44.50 61.08 47.83
C GLN A 67 45.15 62.47 47.68
N ARG A 68 45.97 62.88 48.66
CA ARG A 68 46.75 64.12 48.56
C ARG A 68 47.79 64.07 47.45
N MET A 69 48.55 62.98 47.34
CA MET A 69 49.55 62.82 46.29
C MET A 69 48.92 62.75 44.90
N ALA A 70 47.72 62.16 44.76
CA ALA A 70 46.99 62.13 43.50
C ALA A 70 46.51 63.52 43.02
N ALA A 71 46.24 64.44 43.96
CA ALA A 71 45.79 65.81 43.63
C ALA A 71 46.90 66.66 43.00
N ASP A 72 48.17 66.44 43.38
CA ASP A 72 49.33 67.19 42.89
C ASP A 72 49.98 66.61 41.60
N MET A 73 49.47 65.47 41.07
CA MET A 73 50.05 64.80 39.89
C MET A 73 49.49 65.31 38.56
N SER A 74 50.34 65.36 37.53
CA SER A 74 49.98 65.70 36.14
C SER A 74 49.01 64.69 35.51
N SER A 75 48.23 65.09 34.50
CA SER A 75 47.23 64.23 33.83
C SER A 75 47.83 62.94 33.27
N HIS A 76 49.02 63.02 32.67
CA HIS A 76 49.78 61.86 32.19
C HIS A 76 50.20 60.96 33.36
N GLU A 77 50.64 61.54 34.47
CA GLU A 77 51.12 60.79 35.63
C GLU A 77 49.99 60.09 36.39
N ARG A 78 48.79 60.69 36.45
CA ARG A 78 47.58 60.01 36.92
C ARG A 78 47.20 58.83 36.02
N ARG A 79 47.35 58.96 34.69
CA ARG A 79 47.09 57.88 33.73
C ARG A 79 48.10 56.75 33.88
N MET A 80 49.39 57.08 34.02
CA MET A 80 50.46 56.12 34.26
C MET A 80 50.28 55.39 35.60
N ALA A 81 49.89 56.09 36.66
CA ALA A 81 49.61 55.47 37.95
C ALA A 81 48.43 54.48 37.88
N ARG A 82 47.32 54.83 37.22
CA ARG A 82 46.19 53.91 36.98
C ARG A 82 46.61 52.70 36.15
N LEU A 83 47.43 52.91 35.13
CA LEU A 83 47.94 51.84 34.29
C LEU A 83 48.88 50.91 35.09
N GLN A 84 49.75 51.47 35.93
CA GLN A 84 50.62 50.70 36.83
C GLN A 84 49.81 49.90 37.86
N GLU A 85 48.78 50.50 38.46
CA GLU A 85 47.84 49.79 39.34
C GLU A 85 47.17 48.62 38.60
N ARG A 86 46.70 48.84 37.37
CA ARG A 86 46.11 47.78 36.55
C ARG A 86 47.11 46.68 36.16
N ILE A 87 48.37 47.04 35.87
CA ILE A 87 49.44 46.08 35.59
C ILE A 87 49.66 45.20 36.82
N VAL A 88 49.76 45.79 38.02
CA VAL A 88 49.95 45.03 39.27
C VAL A 88 48.76 44.10 39.56
N GLU A 89 47.52 44.54 39.29
CA GLU A 89 46.34 43.67 39.39
C GLU A 89 46.42 42.47 38.43
N LEU A 90 46.76 42.72 37.17
CA LEU A 90 46.87 41.67 36.15
C LEU A 90 48.05 40.72 36.42
N GLU A 91 49.18 41.22 36.92
CA GLU A 91 50.32 40.41 37.33
C GLU A 91 49.94 39.51 38.51
N LYS A 92 49.18 40.03 39.48
CA LYS A 92 48.66 39.25 40.61
C LYS A 92 47.67 38.18 40.17
N GLU A 93 46.76 38.50 39.25
CA GLU A 93 45.81 37.54 38.68
C GLU A 93 46.53 36.46 37.87
N ALA A 94 47.56 36.83 37.09
CA ALA A 94 48.37 35.90 36.31
C ALA A 94 49.21 34.96 37.17
N MET A 95 49.69 35.42 38.33
CA MET A 95 50.40 34.59 39.30
C MET A 95 49.47 33.74 40.18
N ALA A 96 48.18 34.08 40.28
CA ALA A 96 47.21 33.32 41.06
C ALA A 96 46.80 32.01 40.39
N ASP A 97 46.29 31.06 41.18
CA ASP A 97 45.76 29.81 40.64
C ASP A 97 44.51 30.08 39.79
N LYS A 98 44.50 29.52 38.58
CA LYS A 98 43.34 29.60 37.69
C LYS A 98 42.12 28.91 38.31
N GLY A 99 40.94 29.50 38.07
CA GLY A 99 39.66 28.91 38.44
C GLY A 99 39.50 27.49 37.85
N TRP A 100 38.71 26.66 38.52
CA TRP A 100 38.53 25.25 38.13
C TRP A 100 37.95 25.10 36.72
N GLN A 101 37.23 26.10 36.20
CA GLN A 101 36.67 26.11 34.84
C GLN A 101 37.77 26.22 33.76
N LEU A 102 38.88 26.90 34.10
CA LEU A 102 40.02 27.10 33.19
C LEU A 102 41.07 25.97 33.30
N ARG A 103 40.81 24.95 34.13
CA ARG A 103 41.68 23.79 34.30
C ARG A 103 41.05 22.60 33.57
N GLY A 104 41.84 21.92 32.75
CA GLY A 104 41.46 20.60 32.24
C GLY A 104 41.35 19.59 33.38
N GLU A 105 40.57 18.53 33.17
CA GLU A 105 40.45 17.40 34.10
C GLU A 105 40.03 17.81 35.53
N ALA A 106 38.99 18.65 35.62
CA ALA A 106 38.45 19.10 36.89
C ALA A 106 37.57 18.02 37.57
N ASP A 107 38.17 17.30 38.53
CA ASP A 107 37.47 16.34 39.39
C ASP A 107 36.38 17.00 40.26
N ALA A 108 35.38 16.21 40.68
CA ALA A 108 34.29 16.66 41.53
C ALA A 108 34.75 17.26 42.88
N SER A 109 35.89 16.80 43.43
CA SER A 109 36.45 17.31 44.69
C SER A 109 37.17 18.66 44.56
N ARG A 110 37.61 19.03 43.34
CA ARG A 110 38.38 20.26 43.09
C ARG A 110 37.49 21.46 42.78
N ARG A 111 36.22 21.21 42.46
CA ARG A 111 35.21 22.24 42.20
C ARG A 111 34.26 22.39 43.39
N PRO A 112 33.71 23.59 43.66
CA PRO A 112 32.65 23.78 44.65
C PRO A 112 31.41 22.94 44.33
N LEU A 113 30.64 22.59 45.36
CA LEU A 113 29.39 21.83 45.19
C LEU A 113 28.41 22.61 44.29
N ASN A 114 27.71 21.90 43.39
CA ASN A 114 26.72 22.44 42.44
C ASN A 114 27.24 23.47 41.40
N SER A 115 28.54 23.76 41.38
CA SER A 115 29.14 24.72 40.43
C SER A 115 28.97 24.37 38.94
N ALA A 116 28.70 23.10 38.62
CA ALA A 116 28.43 22.67 37.25
C ALA A 116 27.04 23.10 36.73
N LEU A 117 26.10 23.44 37.60
CA LEU A 117 24.76 23.92 37.21
C LEU A 117 24.77 25.42 36.86
N GLU A 118 25.78 26.15 37.30
CA GLU A 118 25.94 27.60 37.08
C GLU A 118 26.59 27.92 35.73
N LEU A 119 27.20 26.91 35.09
CA LEU A 119 27.98 27.06 33.87
C LEU A 119 27.27 26.34 32.73
N ASP A 120 27.13 27.03 31.60
CA ASP A 120 26.67 26.43 30.35
C ASP A 120 27.82 25.66 29.69
N LEU A 121 27.82 24.34 29.86
CA LEU A 121 28.81 23.43 29.29
C LEU A 121 28.19 22.63 28.16
N ASP A 122 28.80 22.70 26.97
CA ASP A 122 28.42 21.85 25.86
C ASP A 122 29.07 20.46 26.00
N PHE A 123 28.24 19.41 25.94
CA PHE A 123 28.70 18.03 25.93
C PHE A 123 27.94 17.20 24.90
N GLU A 124 28.63 16.22 24.32
CA GLU A 124 28.02 15.31 23.36
C GLU A 124 27.25 14.20 24.09
N THR A 125 26.03 13.91 23.62
CA THR A 125 25.22 12.79 24.11
C THR A 125 25.18 11.71 23.04
N THR A 126 25.50 10.47 23.42
CA THR A 126 25.61 9.33 22.49
C THR A 126 24.26 8.80 21.99
N VAL A 127 23.17 9.08 22.72
CA VAL A 127 21.83 8.55 22.44
C VAL A 127 20.88 9.69 22.09
N LYS A 128 20.12 9.50 21.00
CA LYS A 128 19.02 10.41 20.67
C LYS A 128 17.94 10.29 21.74
N ALA A 129 17.52 11.43 22.30
CA ALA A 129 16.42 11.46 23.26
C ALA A 129 15.15 10.88 22.61
N ALA A 130 14.35 10.18 23.42
CA ALA A 130 13.06 9.67 22.96
C ALA A 130 12.16 10.85 22.56
N PRO A 131 11.49 10.79 21.39
CA PRO A 131 10.59 11.85 20.96
C PRO A 131 9.43 11.95 21.95
N GLN A 132 9.12 13.17 22.37
CA GLN A 132 7.97 13.42 23.23
C GLN A 132 6.68 13.35 22.39
N PRO A 133 5.59 12.76 22.91
CA PRO A 133 4.33 12.71 22.19
C PRO A 133 3.69 14.11 22.17
N THR A 134 4.00 14.89 21.14
CA THR A 134 3.37 16.19 20.88
C THR A 134 2.06 16.01 20.09
N GLU A 135 1.13 16.95 20.25
CA GLU A 135 -0.17 16.90 19.56
C GLU A 135 0.00 16.91 18.04
N GLU A 136 0.96 17.68 17.51
CA GLU A 136 1.29 17.72 16.08
C GLU A 136 1.73 16.37 15.54
N ALA A 137 2.65 15.68 16.24
CA ALA A 137 3.12 14.36 15.85
C ALA A 137 1.98 13.33 15.86
N THR A 138 1.04 13.43 16.82
CA THR A 138 -0.15 12.58 16.82
C THR A 138 -1.11 12.90 15.68
N ALA A 139 -1.30 14.17 15.34
CA ALA A 139 -2.15 14.60 14.23
C ALA A 139 -1.64 14.08 12.88
N ASP A 140 -0.31 14.08 12.68
CA ASP A 140 0.33 13.52 11.48
C ASP A 140 0.11 12.00 11.35
N VAL A 141 0.26 11.27 12.47
CA VAL A 141 -0.01 9.83 12.52
C VAL A 141 -1.48 9.55 12.21
N GLU A 142 -2.40 10.33 12.77
CA GLU A 142 -3.83 10.19 12.46
C GLU A 142 -4.15 10.48 11.01
N ALA A 143 -3.56 11.51 10.41
CA ALA A 143 -3.74 11.84 9.00
C ALA A 143 -3.26 10.69 8.10
N MET A 144 -2.13 10.06 8.45
CA MET A 144 -1.63 8.87 7.78
C MET A 144 -2.60 7.69 7.91
N ILE A 145 -3.10 7.42 9.12
CA ILE A 145 -4.05 6.32 9.37
C ILE A 145 -5.35 6.55 8.58
N LYS A 146 -5.90 7.77 8.62
CA LYS A 146 -7.10 8.15 7.87
C LYS A 146 -6.91 7.91 6.36
N ARG A 147 -5.77 8.30 5.80
CA ARG A 147 -5.43 8.00 4.39
C ARG A 147 -5.38 6.50 4.10
N ARG A 148 -4.69 5.70 4.93
CA ARG A 148 -4.60 4.24 4.74
C ARG A 148 -5.94 3.53 4.82
N VAL A 149 -6.84 3.99 5.71
CA VAL A 149 -8.19 3.45 5.83
C VAL A 149 -9.03 3.79 4.60
N VAL A 150 -8.95 5.04 4.12
CA VAL A 150 -9.63 5.46 2.88
C VAL A 150 -9.13 4.67 1.67
N ASP A 151 -7.82 4.43 1.60
CA ASP A 151 -7.19 3.65 0.52
C ASP A 151 -7.35 2.13 0.70
N HIS A 152 -7.97 1.67 1.79
CA HIS A 152 -8.07 0.25 2.17
C HIS A 152 -6.74 -0.53 2.12
N ARG A 153 -5.63 0.15 2.46
CA ARG A 153 -4.27 -0.38 2.42
C ARG A 153 -3.83 -0.85 3.81
N PHE A 154 -4.19 -2.08 4.13
CA PHE A 154 -3.84 -2.74 5.38
C PHE A 154 -2.74 -3.77 5.17
N ASP A 155 -1.76 -3.76 6.06
CA ASP A 155 -0.63 -4.70 6.08
C ASP A 155 -0.97 -5.91 6.99
N ASP A 156 -2.20 -6.43 6.89
CA ASP A 156 -2.69 -7.56 7.69
C ASP A 156 -2.13 -8.90 7.18
N VAL A 157 -1.90 -9.85 8.09
CA VAL A 157 -1.49 -11.22 7.72
C VAL A 157 -2.64 -11.91 6.99
N ILE A 158 -2.39 -12.33 5.75
CA ILE A 158 -3.37 -13.05 4.95
C ILE A 158 -3.46 -14.50 5.41
N ARG A 159 -4.69 -15.00 5.59
CA ARG A 159 -4.94 -16.41 5.88
C ARG A 159 -4.53 -17.26 4.68
N VAL A 160 -3.51 -18.09 4.86
CA VAL A 160 -3.10 -19.08 3.87
C VAL A 160 -4.18 -20.16 3.80
N VAL A 161 -4.99 -20.13 2.75
CA VAL A 161 -5.91 -21.22 2.41
C VAL A 161 -5.10 -22.25 1.62
N PRO A 162 -5.26 -23.57 1.89
CA PRO A 162 -4.64 -24.59 1.05
C PRO A 162 -4.92 -24.31 -0.43
N PRO A 163 -3.92 -24.40 -1.31
CA PRO A 163 -4.13 -24.15 -2.72
C PRO A 163 -5.27 -25.05 -3.23
N PRO A 164 -6.18 -24.52 -4.07
CA PRO A 164 -7.20 -25.37 -4.67
C PRO A 164 -6.52 -26.53 -5.39
N LEU A 165 -7.04 -27.75 -5.23
CA LEU A 165 -6.56 -28.92 -5.95
C LEU A 165 -6.44 -28.55 -7.43
N GLU A 166 -5.24 -28.69 -7.98
CA GLU A 166 -4.95 -28.32 -9.37
C GLU A 166 -6.02 -28.92 -10.27
N THR A 167 -6.80 -28.05 -10.92
CA THR A 167 -7.77 -28.49 -11.93
C THR A 167 -6.94 -29.15 -13.02
N ARG A 168 -7.05 -30.49 -13.18
CA ARG A 168 -6.33 -31.24 -14.22
C ARG A 168 -6.44 -30.51 -15.55
N THR A 169 -5.40 -29.79 -15.93
CA THR A 169 -5.30 -29.14 -17.24
C THR A 169 -5.09 -30.27 -18.22
N ARG A 170 -6.17 -30.71 -18.87
CA ARG A 170 -6.07 -31.68 -19.95
C ARG A 170 -5.48 -30.97 -21.15
N THR A 171 -4.20 -31.13 -21.37
CA THR A 171 -3.59 -30.85 -22.67
C THR A 171 -4.18 -31.86 -23.65
N LEU A 172 -5.06 -31.38 -24.53
CA LEU A 172 -5.61 -32.20 -25.61
C LEU A 172 -4.50 -32.37 -26.66
N GLU A 173 -3.72 -33.43 -26.55
CA GLU A 173 -2.77 -33.82 -27.57
C GLU A 173 -3.53 -34.54 -28.70
N LEU A 174 -3.73 -33.82 -29.82
CA LEU A 174 -4.23 -34.42 -31.05
C LEU A 174 -3.13 -35.31 -31.65
N ASP A 175 -3.52 -36.48 -32.14
CA ASP A 175 -2.62 -37.40 -32.84
C ASP A 175 -2.69 -37.08 -34.34
N ASP A 176 -1.56 -36.69 -34.93
CA ASP A 176 -1.45 -36.35 -36.36
C ASP A 176 -1.38 -37.59 -37.27
N ASN A 177 -1.35 -38.80 -36.69
CA ASN A 177 -1.39 -40.04 -37.45
C ASN A 177 -2.78 -40.33 -38.00
N LYS A 178 -2.84 -41.05 -39.14
CA LYS A 178 -4.11 -41.51 -39.72
C LYS A 178 -4.87 -42.38 -38.71
N SER A 179 -6.18 -42.16 -38.60
CA SER A 179 -7.05 -42.96 -37.73
C SER A 179 -6.97 -44.43 -38.09
N LYS A 180 -6.77 -45.28 -37.07
CA LYS A 180 -6.81 -46.75 -37.21
C LYS A 180 -8.24 -47.29 -37.28
N LYS A 181 -9.23 -46.49 -36.86
CA LYS A 181 -10.66 -46.85 -36.83
C LYS A 181 -11.39 -46.22 -38.01
N GLY A 182 -12.38 -46.95 -38.53
CA GLY A 182 -13.28 -46.47 -39.58
C GLY A 182 -14.27 -45.44 -39.07
N LEU A 183 -14.88 -44.66 -39.98
CA LEU A 183 -15.84 -43.62 -39.60
C LEU A 183 -17.07 -44.20 -38.85
N GLY A 184 -17.56 -45.38 -39.26
CA GLY A 184 -18.68 -46.05 -38.59
C GLY A 184 -18.39 -46.44 -37.13
N GLU A 185 -17.19 -46.98 -36.87
CA GLU A 185 -16.75 -47.35 -35.51
C GLU A 185 -16.60 -46.12 -34.61
N LEU A 186 -16.13 -45.00 -35.14
CA LEU A 186 -16.05 -43.74 -34.40
C LEU A 186 -17.43 -43.24 -33.96
N TYR A 187 -18.44 -43.33 -34.85
CA TYR A 187 -19.81 -42.96 -34.50
C TYR A 187 -20.45 -43.89 -33.48
N GLU A 188 -20.19 -45.20 -33.56
CA GLU A 188 -20.63 -46.16 -32.55
C GLU A 188 -19.99 -45.86 -31.18
N ASP A 189 -18.67 -45.68 -31.15
CA ASP A 189 -17.94 -45.33 -29.94
C ASP A 189 -18.43 -44.00 -29.33
N ASP A 190 -18.69 -42.99 -30.15
CA ASP A 190 -19.17 -41.69 -29.68
C ASP A 190 -20.63 -41.74 -29.21
N PHE A 191 -21.48 -42.58 -29.81
CA PHE A 191 -22.84 -42.83 -29.33
C PHE A 191 -22.82 -43.53 -27.97
N VAL A 192 -21.97 -44.55 -27.79
CA VAL A 192 -21.79 -45.24 -26.51
C VAL A 192 -21.21 -44.28 -25.46
N LYS A 193 -20.21 -43.47 -25.79
CA LYS A 193 -19.67 -42.45 -24.87
C LYS A 193 -20.72 -41.41 -24.50
N ALA A 194 -21.55 -40.97 -25.43
CA ALA A 194 -22.63 -40.02 -25.17
C ALA A 194 -23.72 -40.62 -24.28
N ALA A 195 -24.06 -41.90 -24.47
CA ALA A 195 -25.03 -42.62 -23.64
C ALA A 195 -24.53 -42.90 -22.21
N VAL A 196 -23.22 -43.17 -22.06
CA VAL A 196 -22.60 -43.50 -20.76
C VAL A 196 -22.05 -42.26 -20.04
N GLY A 197 -21.99 -41.10 -20.69
CA GLY A 197 -21.42 -39.87 -20.12
C GLY A 197 -19.90 -39.94 -19.95
N GLY A 198 -19.21 -40.60 -20.89
CA GLY A 198 -17.77 -40.82 -20.85
C GLY A 198 -16.97 -39.54 -21.10
N SER A 199 -16.20 -39.11 -20.11
CA SER A 199 -15.14 -38.12 -20.30
C SER A 199 -14.07 -38.66 -21.28
N ALA A 200 -13.47 -37.78 -22.09
CA ALA A 200 -12.35 -38.13 -22.96
C ALA A 200 -11.28 -38.95 -22.20
N ALA A 201 -10.91 -40.10 -22.77
CA ALA A 201 -9.95 -41.02 -22.18
C ALA A 201 -8.59 -40.35 -22.06
N ASP A 202 -8.06 -40.28 -20.85
CA ASP A 202 -6.77 -39.70 -20.56
C ASP A 202 -5.71 -40.78 -20.81
N LYS A 203 -4.88 -40.62 -21.86
CA LYS A 203 -3.92 -41.65 -22.32
C LYS A 203 -3.00 -42.12 -21.18
N ASP A 204 -2.69 -41.23 -20.25
CA ASP A 204 -1.81 -41.48 -19.10
C ASP A 204 -2.55 -42.01 -17.86
N GLU A 205 -3.85 -42.30 -17.95
CA GLU A 205 -4.60 -42.84 -16.81
C GLU A 205 -4.04 -44.18 -16.34
N ARG A 206 -3.68 -45.06 -17.29
CA ARG A 206 -3.02 -46.34 -17.00
C ARG A 206 -1.69 -46.13 -16.26
N VAL A 207 -0.83 -45.28 -16.80
CA VAL A 207 0.47 -44.95 -16.19
C VAL A 207 0.29 -44.36 -14.79
N ARG A 208 -0.70 -43.48 -14.58
CA ARG A 208 -0.98 -42.92 -13.25
C ARG A 208 -1.53 -43.95 -12.27
N LEU A 209 -2.35 -44.90 -12.71
CA LEU A 209 -2.83 -45.98 -11.85
C LEU A 209 -1.68 -46.90 -11.42
N GLU A 210 -0.80 -47.26 -12.36
CA GLU A 210 0.41 -48.04 -12.09
C GLU A 210 1.36 -47.31 -11.15
N ALA A 211 1.64 -46.02 -11.42
CA ALA A 211 2.48 -45.19 -10.57
C ALA A 211 1.91 -45.05 -9.15
N LYS A 212 0.58 -44.89 -9.00
CA LYS A 212 -0.10 -44.87 -7.69
C LYS A 212 0.08 -46.19 -6.94
N ALA A 213 -0.07 -47.33 -7.62
CA ALA A 213 0.12 -48.64 -7.00
C ALA A 213 1.56 -48.84 -6.53
N ILE A 214 2.54 -48.49 -7.37
CA ILE A 214 3.97 -48.54 -7.02
C ILE A 214 4.27 -47.62 -5.84
N PHE A 215 3.74 -46.39 -5.85
CA PHE A 215 3.92 -45.43 -4.76
C PHE A 215 3.33 -45.93 -3.44
N GLN A 216 2.11 -46.50 -3.46
CA GLN A 216 1.50 -47.09 -2.28
C GLN A 216 2.34 -48.25 -1.72
N ALA A 217 2.86 -49.12 -2.59
CA ALA A 217 3.72 -50.23 -2.19
C ALA A 217 5.11 -49.77 -1.68
N LEU A 218 5.63 -48.66 -2.18
CA LEU A 218 6.87 -48.06 -1.68
C LEU A 218 6.66 -47.44 -0.30
N VAL A 219 5.61 -46.63 -0.13
CA VAL A 219 5.30 -45.97 1.15
C VAL A 219 5.01 -47.00 2.24
N SER A 220 4.27 -48.08 1.95
CA SER A 220 4.04 -49.13 2.95
C SER A 220 5.32 -49.80 3.44
N LYS A 221 6.31 -49.97 2.56
CA LYS A 221 7.64 -50.50 2.93
C LYS A 221 8.45 -49.49 3.74
N LEU A 222 8.42 -48.21 3.37
CA LEU A 222 9.12 -47.15 4.08
C LEU A 222 8.52 -46.92 5.49
N ASP A 223 7.20 -46.92 5.60
CA ASP A 223 6.48 -46.80 6.87
C ASP A 223 6.82 -47.96 7.82
N ALA A 224 6.91 -49.18 7.28
CA ALA A 224 7.35 -50.36 8.04
C ALA A 224 8.82 -50.27 8.48
N LEU A 225 9.70 -49.76 7.60
CA LEU A 225 11.12 -49.55 7.92
C LEU A 225 11.32 -48.48 9.02
N SER A 226 10.50 -47.43 9.02
CA SER A 226 10.52 -46.37 10.02
C SER A 226 9.77 -46.71 11.31
N HIS A 227 9.41 -47.99 11.54
CA HIS A 227 8.60 -48.42 12.70
C HIS A 227 7.31 -47.61 12.86
N PHE A 228 6.69 -47.20 11.74
CA PHE A 228 5.50 -46.37 11.69
C PHE A 228 5.63 -44.99 12.39
N HIS A 229 6.84 -44.48 12.59
CA HIS A 229 7.10 -43.09 13.02
C HIS A 229 7.24 -42.15 11.81
N PHE A 230 6.12 -41.82 11.16
CA PHE A 230 6.10 -40.91 10.01
C PHE A 230 5.00 -39.86 10.16
N ALA A 231 5.09 -38.78 9.38
CA ALA A 231 4.06 -37.75 9.33
C ALA A 231 2.79 -38.34 8.69
N PRO A 232 1.60 -38.17 9.30
CA PRO A 232 0.37 -38.73 8.76
C PRO A 232 0.12 -38.21 7.34
N LYS A 233 -0.50 -39.06 6.51
CA LYS A 233 -0.86 -38.69 5.14
C LYS A 233 -1.72 -37.41 5.15
N PRO A 234 -1.54 -36.50 4.18
CA PRO A 234 -2.36 -35.31 4.11
C PRO A 234 -3.83 -35.69 3.98
N VAL A 235 -4.71 -34.90 4.61
CA VAL A 235 -6.16 -35.13 4.55
C VAL A 235 -6.62 -34.89 3.12
N LEU A 236 -7.01 -35.95 2.43
CA LEU A 236 -7.67 -35.90 1.13
C LEU A 236 -9.18 -35.98 1.36
N GLU A 237 -9.94 -35.11 0.71
CA GLU A 237 -11.41 -35.17 0.73
C GLU A 237 -11.88 -36.34 -0.13
N GLU A 238 -12.04 -37.51 0.48
CA GLU A 238 -12.55 -38.71 -0.19
C GLU A 238 -14.08 -38.71 -0.20
N LEU A 239 -14.67 -38.71 -1.40
CA LEU A 239 -16.12 -38.83 -1.58
C LEU A 239 -16.53 -40.31 -1.52
N ALA A 240 -17.01 -40.75 -0.35
CA ALA A 240 -17.60 -42.08 -0.18
C ALA A 240 -19.12 -42.03 -0.38
N VAL A 241 -19.61 -42.59 -1.48
CA VAL A 241 -21.06 -42.76 -1.73
C VAL A 241 -21.52 -44.02 -1.00
N ARG A 242 -22.29 -43.86 0.07
CA ARG A 242 -22.91 -44.96 0.83
C ARG A 242 -24.32 -45.23 0.33
N THR A 243 -24.68 -46.50 0.19
CA THR A 243 -26.03 -46.93 -0.16
C THR A 243 -26.88 -47.08 1.10
N ASP A 244 -28.21 -46.91 0.96
CA ASP A 244 -29.15 -47.13 2.06
C ASP A 244 -29.33 -48.64 2.26
N VAL A 245 -28.61 -49.17 3.25
CA VAL A 245 -28.59 -50.59 3.61
C VAL A 245 -28.79 -50.68 5.12
N ALA A 246 -29.49 -51.72 5.58
CA ALA A 246 -29.61 -52.02 7.00
C ALA A 246 -28.22 -52.28 7.61
N ALA A 247 -27.97 -51.76 8.82
CA ALA A 247 -26.68 -51.91 9.51
C ALA A 247 -26.26 -53.37 9.65
N VAL A 248 -27.22 -54.28 9.86
CA VAL A 248 -27.02 -55.73 9.92
C VAL A 248 -26.22 -56.29 8.74
N LEU A 249 -26.39 -55.76 7.53
CA LEU A 249 -25.68 -56.26 6.35
C LEU A 249 -24.22 -55.79 6.28
N MET A 250 -23.86 -54.76 7.06
CA MET A 250 -22.49 -54.26 7.20
C MET A 250 -21.79 -54.85 8.44
N GLU A 251 -22.54 -55.48 9.35
CA GLU A 251 -21.99 -56.17 10.52
C GLU A 251 -21.27 -57.46 10.09
N GLU A 252 -20.30 -57.88 10.92
CA GLU A 252 -19.63 -59.18 10.75
C GLU A 252 -20.65 -60.32 10.86
N ALA A 253 -20.40 -61.42 10.14
CA ALA A 253 -21.24 -62.62 10.18
C ALA A 253 -21.13 -63.33 11.55
N ALA A 254 -21.79 -62.77 12.55
CA ALA A 254 -21.93 -63.30 13.89
C ALA A 254 -23.39 -63.70 14.16
N PRO A 255 -23.65 -64.71 15.01
CA PRO A 255 -25.01 -65.16 15.30
C PRO A 255 -25.85 -64.16 16.11
N VAL A 256 -25.29 -63.03 16.53
CA VAL A 256 -25.98 -61.97 17.27
C VAL A 256 -25.88 -60.67 16.46
N ALA A 257 -27.01 -60.14 16.03
CA ALA A 257 -27.10 -58.82 15.42
C ALA A 257 -27.17 -57.74 16.50
N VAL A 258 -26.39 -56.68 16.35
CA VAL A 258 -26.30 -55.61 17.36
C VAL A 258 -27.22 -54.44 17.02
N SER A 259 -27.40 -54.12 15.74
CA SER A 259 -28.22 -52.97 15.32
C SER A 259 -29.15 -53.26 14.14
N ALA A 260 -30.42 -52.88 14.27
CA ALA A 260 -31.43 -52.94 13.21
C ALA A 260 -31.62 -51.60 12.46
N ALA A 261 -30.82 -50.56 12.76
CA ALA A 261 -30.98 -49.24 12.16
C ALA A 261 -30.53 -49.22 10.68
N SER A 262 -31.11 -48.31 9.88
CA SER A 262 -30.56 -47.99 8.54
C SER A 262 -29.29 -47.15 8.67
N MET A 263 -28.36 -47.32 7.73
CA MET A 263 -27.13 -46.54 7.66
C MET A 263 -27.36 -45.05 7.36
N ARG A 264 -28.50 -44.69 6.75
CA ARG A 264 -28.80 -43.30 6.33
C ARG A 264 -29.60 -42.57 7.40
N LEU A 265 -29.23 -41.32 7.67
CA LEU A 265 -29.96 -40.51 8.64
C LEU A 265 -31.31 -40.04 8.08
N PRO A 266 -32.36 -39.88 8.91
CA PRO A 266 -33.65 -39.34 8.45
C PRO A 266 -33.53 -37.98 7.75
N THR A 267 -32.57 -37.14 8.17
CA THR A 267 -32.27 -35.84 7.55
C THR A 267 -31.59 -35.95 6.19
N GLU A 268 -30.88 -37.05 5.94
CA GLU A 268 -30.30 -37.34 4.62
C GLU A 268 -31.34 -37.92 3.68
N VAL A 269 -32.26 -38.75 4.18
CA VAL A 269 -33.43 -39.25 3.42
C VAL A 269 -34.36 -38.11 3.05
N PHE A 270 -34.68 -37.25 4.02
CA PHE A 270 -35.53 -36.09 3.83
C PHE A 270 -35.02 -34.90 4.64
N LYS A 271 -34.50 -33.90 3.94
CA LYS A 271 -34.17 -32.59 4.50
C LYS A 271 -35.25 -31.59 4.14
N ALA A 272 -36.03 -31.15 5.12
CA ALA A 272 -36.95 -30.04 4.92
C ALA A 272 -36.16 -28.78 4.52
N GLN A 273 -36.59 -28.11 3.45
CA GLN A 273 -35.92 -26.89 2.96
C GLN A 273 -36.10 -25.68 3.89
N GLN A 274 -37.15 -25.71 4.73
CA GLN A 274 -37.45 -24.68 5.71
C GLN A 274 -37.74 -25.35 7.05
N GLU A 275 -37.34 -24.67 8.11
CA GLU A 275 -37.61 -25.10 9.48
C GLU A 275 -39.07 -24.80 9.84
N GLY A 276 -39.78 -25.80 10.34
CA GLY A 276 -41.21 -25.71 10.66
C GLY A 276 -42.14 -26.15 9.53
N ALA A 277 -43.45 -25.99 9.76
CA ALA A 277 -44.47 -26.38 8.78
C ALA A 277 -44.36 -25.52 7.50
N PRO A 278 -44.48 -26.12 6.31
CA PRO A 278 -44.47 -25.36 5.05
C PRO A 278 -45.65 -24.39 5.04
N LYS A 279 -45.36 -23.09 5.05
CA LYS A 279 -46.36 -22.03 4.90
C LYS A 279 -46.37 -21.53 3.46
N ALA A 280 -47.55 -21.48 2.85
CA ALA A 280 -47.71 -20.92 1.52
C ALA A 280 -47.61 -19.38 1.56
N ASP A 281 -47.17 -18.76 0.45
CA ASP A 281 -47.04 -17.30 0.37
C ASP A 281 -48.39 -16.57 0.57
N GLY A 282 -49.51 -17.23 0.25
CA GLY A 282 -50.88 -16.71 0.48
C GLY A 282 -51.32 -16.72 1.94
N GLU A 283 -50.76 -17.60 2.76
CA GLU A 283 -51.07 -17.75 4.19
C GLU A 283 -50.16 -16.86 5.07
N MET A 284 -49.09 -16.32 4.49
CA MET A 284 -48.17 -15.44 5.22
C MET A 284 -48.77 -14.05 5.41
N SER A 285 -48.78 -13.60 6.66
CA SER A 285 -49.09 -12.23 7.01
C SER A 285 -48.12 -11.24 6.33
N ARG A 286 -48.52 -9.98 6.21
CA ARG A 286 -47.66 -8.93 5.66
C ARG A 286 -46.38 -8.73 6.48
N GLU A 287 -46.48 -8.92 7.80
CA GLU A 287 -45.35 -8.82 8.73
C GLU A 287 -44.37 -9.98 8.56
N ASP A 288 -44.87 -11.21 8.41
CA ASP A 288 -44.06 -12.39 8.14
C ASP A 288 -43.30 -12.26 6.82
N ARG A 289 -43.96 -11.74 5.77
CA ARG A 289 -43.30 -11.45 4.48
C ARG A 289 -42.18 -10.42 4.64
N LYS A 290 -42.38 -9.37 5.43
CA LYS A 290 -41.34 -8.37 5.72
C LYS A 290 -40.18 -8.98 6.49
N ARG A 291 -40.45 -9.83 7.49
CA ARG A 291 -39.44 -10.54 8.29
C ARG A 291 -38.63 -11.50 7.41
N LYS A 292 -39.28 -12.33 6.60
CA LYS A 292 -38.64 -13.26 5.64
C LYS A 292 -37.76 -12.53 4.64
N ARG A 293 -38.23 -11.40 4.08
CA ARG A 293 -37.41 -10.55 3.18
C ARG A 293 -36.19 -9.97 3.89
N ALA A 294 -36.34 -9.51 5.14
CA ALA A 294 -35.24 -8.97 5.92
C ALA A 294 -34.20 -10.04 6.29
N GLN A 295 -34.65 -11.25 6.63
CA GLN A 295 -33.77 -12.40 6.87
C GLN A 295 -33.02 -12.79 5.60
N LEU A 296 -33.72 -12.92 4.46
CA LEU A 296 -33.09 -13.23 3.17
C LEU A 296 -32.09 -12.16 2.73
N LYS A 297 -32.38 -10.88 2.97
CA LYS A 297 -31.44 -9.78 2.69
C LYS A 297 -30.19 -9.88 3.57
N ARG A 298 -30.35 -10.23 4.85
CA ARG A 298 -29.24 -10.43 5.79
C ARG A 298 -28.38 -11.64 5.41
N SER A 299 -28.99 -12.78 5.11
CA SER A 299 -28.26 -13.99 4.71
C SER A 299 -27.50 -13.79 3.39
N LYS A 300 -28.13 -13.20 2.37
CA LYS A 300 -27.47 -12.89 1.09
C LYS A 300 -26.34 -11.85 1.25
N LYS A 301 -26.48 -10.87 2.14
CA LYS A 301 -25.40 -9.91 2.42
C LYS A 301 -24.21 -10.62 3.07
N ALA A 302 -24.45 -11.50 4.04
CA ALA A 302 -23.41 -12.29 4.69
C ALA A 302 -22.73 -13.25 3.72
N GLU A 303 -23.50 -13.92 2.85
CA GLU A 303 -22.97 -14.82 1.81
C GLU A 303 -22.06 -14.06 0.83
N ARG A 304 -22.50 -12.89 0.35
CA ARG A 304 -21.69 -12.06 -0.56
C ARG A 304 -20.39 -11.59 0.10
N ALA A 305 -20.46 -11.14 1.35
CA ALA A 305 -19.27 -10.74 2.10
C ALA A 305 -18.28 -11.91 2.26
N ARG A 306 -18.76 -13.11 2.62
CA ARG A 306 -17.92 -14.32 2.73
C ARG A 306 -17.30 -14.72 1.40
N LYS A 307 -18.05 -14.65 0.31
CA LYS A 307 -17.55 -14.98 -1.03
C LYS A 307 -16.52 -13.96 -1.52
N GLU A 308 -16.67 -12.70 -1.15
CA GLU A 308 -15.72 -11.63 -1.47
C GLU A 308 -14.42 -11.80 -0.69
N THR A 309 -14.48 -12.11 0.62
CA THR A 309 -13.29 -12.44 1.41
C THR A 309 -12.60 -13.68 0.87
N GLU A 310 -13.35 -14.76 0.58
CA GLU A 310 -12.79 -15.98 0.02
C GLU A 310 -12.13 -15.76 -1.35
N ARG A 311 -12.72 -14.93 -2.22
CA ARG A 311 -12.12 -14.55 -3.51
C ARG A 311 -10.84 -13.75 -3.32
N ARG A 312 -10.82 -12.82 -2.37
CA ARG A 312 -9.65 -12.03 -2.02
C ARG A 312 -8.52 -12.94 -1.51
N ASP A 313 -8.83 -13.82 -0.56
CA ASP A 313 -7.88 -14.76 0.02
C ASP A 313 -7.33 -15.72 -1.06
N LYS A 314 -8.19 -16.25 -1.94
CA LYS A 314 -7.75 -17.11 -3.07
C LYS A 314 -6.89 -16.38 -4.09
N ALA A 315 -7.23 -15.13 -4.44
CA ALA A 315 -6.44 -14.35 -5.39
C ALA A 315 -5.02 -14.07 -4.86
N ILE A 316 -4.91 -13.87 -3.55
CA ILE A 316 -3.62 -13.67 -2.87
C ILE A 316 -2.85 -15.00 -2.75
N ALA A 317 -3.54 -16.10 -2.42
CA ALA A 317 -2.92 -17.43 -2.31
C ALA A 317 -2.37 -17.95 -3.64
N LEU A 318 -2.97 -17.60 -4.78
CA LEU A 318 -2.55 -18.05 -6.11
C LEU A 318 -1.31 -17.30 -6.66
N GLY A 319 -0.55 -16.60 -5.81
CA GLY A 319 0.65 -15.84 -6.21
C GLY A 319 0.34 -14.63 -7.11
N GLY A 320 -0.94 -14.35 -7.35
CA GLY A 320 -1.35 -13.08 -7.91
C GLY A 320 -1.07 -12.01 -6.87
N VAL A 321 -0.33 -10.97 -7.27
CA VAL A 321 -0.56 -9.65 -6.70
C VAL A 321 -2.01 -9.34 -7.03
N ALA A 322 -2.95 -9.83 -6.21
CA ALA A 322 -4.34 -9.40 -6.25
C ALA A 322 -4.26 -7.88 -6.32
N PRO A 323 -4.99 -7.21 -7.23
CA PRO A 323 -4.87 -5.77 -7.37
C PRO A 323 -5.13 -5.19 -6.00
N VAL A 324 -4.05 -4.78 -5.34
CA VAL A 324 -4.10 -4.00 -4.12
C VAL A 324 -4.85 -2.78 -4.60
N THR A 325 -6.13 -2.73 -4.26
CA THR A 325 -7.05 -1.68 -4.65
C THR A 325 -6.37 -0.36 -4.30
N GLY A 326 -5.81 0.32 -5.29
CA GLY A 326 -4.96 1.50 -5.08
C GLY A 326 -3.69 1.57 -5.93
N ARG A 327 -3.07 0.46 -6.37
CA ARG A 327 -1.95 0.54 -7.34
C ARG A 327 -2.49 0.50 -8.77
N ARG A 328 -3.01 1.64 -9.25
CA ARG A 328 -3.01 1.91 -10.69
C ARG A 328 -1.63 2.47 -11.05
N SER A 329 -0.60 1.61 -11.11
CA SER A 329 0.64 2.02 -11.78
C SER A 329 0.29 2.20 -13.26
N ALA A 330 0.70 3.32 -13.84
CA ALA A 330 0.48 3.62 -15.26
C ALA A 330 1.11 2.56 -16.21
N GLU A 331 2.02 1.74 -15.67
CA GLU A 331 2.79 0.72 -16.38
C GLU A 331 1.95 -0.52 -16.71
N ASP A 332 1.05 -0.95 -15.82
CA ASP A 332 0.21 -2.12 -16.04
C ASP A 332 -0.89 -1.85 -17.09
N ALA A 333 -1.36 -0.61 -17.19
CA ALA A 333 -2.28 -0.18 -18.24
C ALA A 333 -1.62 -0.18 -19.64
N ALA A 334 -0.31 0.11 -19.72
CA ALA A 334 0.45 0.11 -20.96
C ALA A 334 0.78 -1.30 -21.48
N LEU A 335 0.98 -2.26 -20.57
CA LEU A 335 1.24 -3.66 -20.93
C LEU A 335 -0.01 -4.38 -21.46
N LEU A 336 -1.18 -4.12 -20.89
CA LEU A 336 -2.47 -4.62 -21.40
C LEU A 336 -2.82 -4.05 -22.80
N ALA A 337 -2.46 -2.79 -23.07
CA ALA A 337 -2.64 -2.18 -24.39
C ALA A 337 -1.69 -2.75 -25.47
N LYS A 338 -0.51 -3.25 -25.09
CA LYS A 338 0.43 -3.94 -26.00
C LYS A 338 0.02 -5.39 -26.26
N ALA A 339 -0.60 -6.07 -25.31
CA ALA A 339 -1.08 -7.44 -25.48
C ALA A 339 -2.33 -7.56 -26.39
N GLY A 340 -3.10 -6.48 -26.57
CA GLY A 340 -4.27 -6.42 -27.45
C GLY A 340 -3.96 -6.30 -28.96
N LYS A 341 -2.69 -6.17 -29.38
CA LYS A 341 -2.31 -5.95 -30.79
C LYS A 341 -1.95 -7.23 -31.55
N ARG A 342 -2.69 -8.32 -31.34
CA ARG A 342 -2.60 -9.54 -32.16
C ARG A 342 -3.99 -10.06 -32.55
N ALA A 343 -4.77 -9.22 -33.21
CA ALA A 343 -5.89 -9.66 -34.03
C ALA A 343 -6.07 -8.63 -35.17
N ARG A 344 -5.73 -9.04 -36.39
CA ARG A 344 -6.15 -8.31 -37.60
C ARG A 344 -7.64 -8.59 -37.82
N PRO A 345 -8.42 -7.57 -38.18
CA PRO A 345 -9.40 -7.76 -39.23
C PRO A 345 -9.21 -6.76 -40.37
N LEU A 346 -9.68 -7.21 -41.53
CA LEU A 346 -9.66 -6.55 -42.83
C LEU A 346 -10.28 -5.16 -42.81
N GLN A 347 -9.72 -4.34 -43.70
CA GLN A 347 -10.03 -2.97 -44.11
C GLN A 347 -11.52 -2.63 -44.23
N GLY A 348 -11.89 -1.45 -43.72
CA GLY A 348 -13.18 -0.80 -43.97
C GLY A 348 -13.21 0.62 -43.40
N THR A 349 -12.72 1.57 -44.20
CA THR A 349 -12.92 3.04 -44.19
C THR A 349 -12.98 3.79 -42.85
N GLU A 350 -12.00 4.65 -42.66
CA GLU A 350 -11.82 5.58 -41.54
C GLU A 350 -12.85 6.71 -41.53
N SER A 351 -13.34 7.05 -40.34
CA SER A 351 -13.60 8.44 -39.96
C SER A 351 -13.53 8.57 -38.44
N ALA A 352 -12.52 9.30 -37.97
CA ALA A 352 -12.32 9.68 -36.59
C ALA A 352 -13.29 10.80 -36.18
N SER A 353 -13.94 10.67 -35.03
CA SER A 353 -14.38 11.82 -34.23
C SER A 353 -14.67 11.42 -32.78
N THR A 354 -14.05 12.16 -31.88
CA THR A 354 -14.33 12.35 -30.45
C THR A 354 -15.84 12.41 -30.11
N ALA A 355 -16.31 11.61 -29.15
CA ALA A 355 -17.52 11.92 -28.36
C ALA A 355 -17.72 10.97 -27.17
N ALA A 356 -18.15 11.55 -26.06
CA ALA A 356 -18.58 10.92 -24.83
C ALA A 356 -19.53 9.72 -25.04
N GLY A 357 -19.38 8.69 -24.19
CA GLY A 357 -20.07 7.41 -24.28
C GLY A 357 -21.59 7.50 -24.37
N LYS A 358 -22.11 7.33 -25.59
CA LYS A 358 -23.48 6.88 -25.84
C LYS A 358 -23.63 5.47 -25.24
N ARG A 359 -24.66 5.26 -24.40
CA ARG A 359 -25.04 3.94 -23.91
C ARG A 359 -25.41 3.05 -25.11
N SER A 360 -24.93 1.80 -25.11
CA SER A 360 -25.21 0.84 -26.19
C SER A 360 -26.72 0.71 -26.45
N GLU A 361 -27.10 0.50 -27.71
CA GLU A 361 -28.51 0.41 -28.15
C GLU A 361 -29.32 -0.69 -27.44
N PHE A 362 -28.65 -1.63 -26.79
CA PHE A 362 -29.27 -2.70 -25.99
C PHE A 362 -29.32 -2.41 -24.48
N GLY A 363 -28.91 -1.20 -24.04
CA GLY A 363 -28.86 -0.83 -22.63
C GLY A 363 -30.22 -0.55 -21.97
N LYS A 364 -31.31 -0.51 -22.76
CA LYS A 364 -32.69 -0.41 -22.28
C LYS A 364 -33.45 -1.65 -22.72
N SER A 365 -34.06 -2.35 -21.76
CA SER A 365 -34.80 -3.59 -21.99
C SER A 365 -35.92 -3.45 -23.04
N THR A 366 -36.52 -2.26 -23.16
CA THR A 366 -37.53 -1.95 -24.19
C THR A 366 -37.02 -2.09 -25.62
N ALA A 367 -35.75 -1.74 -25.90
CA ALA A 367 -35.16 -1.90 -27.23
C ALA A 367 -34.91 -3.38 -27.58
N VAL A 368 -34.51 -4.18 -26.58
CA VAL A 368 -34.31 -5.63 -26.73
C VAL A 368 -35.64 -6.33 -27.00
N PHE A 369 -36.69 -6.02 -26.24
CA PHE A 369 -38.00 -6.64 -26.41
C PHE A 369 -38.72 -6.19 -27.69
N GLY A 370 -38.55 -4.94 -28.12
CA GLY A 370 -39.04 -4.47 -29.42
C GLY A 370 -38.38 -5.24 -30.58
N ARG A 371 -37.07 -5.45 -30.53
CA ARG A 371 -36.35 -6.24 -31.55
C ARG A 371 -36.77 -7.71 -31.54
N LEU A 372 -37.08 -8.26 -30.37
CA LEU A 372 -37.60 -9.62 -30.23
C LEU A 372 -39.02 -9.76 -30.82
N GLN A 373 -39.85 -8.73 -30.70
CA GLN A 373 -41.18 -8.68 -31.34
C GLN A 373 -41.05 -8.59 -32.86
N GLU A 374 -40.17 -7.74 -33.39
CA GLU A 374 -39.91 -7.67 -34.84
C GLU A 374 -39.43 -9.01 -35.41
N LEU A 375 -38.53 -9.71 -34.72
CA LEU A 375 -38.06 -11.03 -35.14
C LEU A 375 -39.18 -12.08 -35.09
N ARG A 376 -40.07 -12.00 -34.10
CA ARG A 376 -41.27 -12.86 -34.02
C ARG A 376 -42.24 -12.57 -35.16
N ASP A 377 -42.43 -11.31 -35.52
CA ASP A 377 -43.35 -10.90 -36.58
C ASP A 377 -42.77 -11.19 -37.98
N GLN A 378 -41.44 -11.10 -38.16
CA GLN A 378 -40.74 -11.60 -39.34
C GLN A 378 -40.81 -13.12 -39.47
N ALA A 379 -40.69 -13.85 -38.36
CA ALA A 379 -40.89 -15.30 -38.34
C ALA A 379 -42.35 -15.71 -38.66
N LYS A 380 -43.33 -14.87 -38.32
CA LYS A 380 -44.73 -15.06 -38.74
C LYS A 380 -44.98 -14.69 -40.20
N ALA A 381 -44.31 -13.67 -40.72
CA ALA A 381 -44.40 -13.26 -42.13
C ALA A 381 -43.75 -14.28 -43.10
N GLY A 382 -42.81 -15.11 -42.61
CA GLY A 382 -42.20 -16.21 -43.36
C GLY A 382 -43.01 -17.50 -43.45
N ALA A 383 -44.20 -17.57 -42.84
CA ALA A 383 -45.04 -18.77 -42.80
C ALA A 383 -46.39 -18.57 -43.51
N GLY A 384 -46.38 -18.63 -44.85
CA GLY A 384 -47.58 -18.70 -45.71
C GLY A 384 -47.22 -19.23 -47.10
N PRO A 385 -48.06 -20.05 -47.76
CA PRO A 385 -47.58 -21.08 -48.69
C PRO A 385 -47.39 -20.61 -50.15
N GLY A 386 -46.28 -21.04 -50.75
CA GLY A 386 -46.10 -21.42 -52.16
C GLY A 386 -46.29 -20.37 -53.27
N ASN A 387 -45.24 -20.11 -54.05
CA ASN A 387 -45.27 -20.35 -55.49
C ASN A 387 -43.86 -20.44 -56.12
N SER A 388 -43.73 -21.43 -56.98
CA SER A 388 -42.62 -21.74 -57.89
C SER A 388 -42.21 -20.59 -58.83
N LYS A 389 -40.93 -20.58 -59.25
CA LYS A 389 -40.53 -20.49 -60.66
C LYS A 389 -39.06 -20.84 -60.86
N SER A 390 -38.85 -21.85 -61.69
CA SER A 390 -37.59 -22.21 -62.31
C SER A 390 -37.28 -21.26 -63.48
N SER A 391 -36.00 -21.01 -63.75
CA SER A 391 -35.53 -20.75 -65.11
C SER A 391 -34.04 -21.12 -65.24
N ARG A 392 -33.80 -21.90 -66.29
CA ARG A 392 -32.59 -22.60 -66.72
C ARG A 392 -31.69 -21.71 -67.61
N LEU A 393 -30.41 -22.07 -67.63
CA LEU A 393 -29.43 -22.03 -68.75
C LEU A 393 -28.91 -20.69 -69.29
N SER A 394 -27.57 -20.54 -69.33
CA SER A 394 -26.80 -20.69 -70.58
C SER A 394 -25.28 -20.68 -70.34
N ASP A 395 -24.61 -21.63 -71.00
CA ASP A 395 -23.17 -21.77 -71.18
C ASP A 395 -22.56 -20.67 -72.07
N LYS A 396 -21.32 -20.25 -71.78
CA LYS A 396 -20.31 -19.91 -72.80
C LYS A 396 -18.89 -19.80 -72.21
N GLU A 397 -18.03 -20.78 -72.50
CA GLU A 397 -16.55 -20.63 -72.57
C GLU A 397 -16.15 -20.18 -74.01
N PRO A 398 -14.85 -20.00 -74.42
CA PRO A 398 -13.56 -20.03 -73.70
C PRO A 398 -12.59 -18.86 -74.08
N GLY A 399 -11.42 -18.79 -73.44
CA GLY A 399 -10.30 -17.95 -73.92
C GLY A 399 -8.99 -18.13 -73.15
N SER A 400 -8.12 -19.00 -73.66
CA SER A 400 -6.75 -19.25 -73.20
C SER A 400 -5.79 -18.09 -73.46
N VAL A 401 -4.87 -17.78 -72.53
CA VAL A 401 -3.52 -17.31 -72.88
C VAL A 401 -2.49 -17.93 -71.93
N ILE A 402 -1.52 -18.58 -72.53
CA ILE A 402 -0.33 -19.22 -71.96
C ILE A 402 0.73 -18.14 -71.77
N ALA A 403 1.37 -18.06 -70.60
CA ALA A 403 2.70 -17.45 -70.48
C ALA A 403 3.49 -18.11 -69.33
N SER A 404 4.54 -18.81 -69.75
CA SER A 404 5.66 -19.36 -68.99
C SER A 404 6.43 -18.32 -68.18
N GLY A 405 6.97 -18.69 -67.02
CA GLY A 405 7.93 -17.85 -66.28
C GLY A 405 8.50 -18.50 -65.03
N SER A 406 9.52 -19.33 -65.22
CA SER A 406 10.44 -19.87 -64.20
C SER A 406 11.07 -18.79 -63.31
N ALA A 407 11.18 -19.03 -61.99
CA ALA A 407 12.35 -18.67 -61.19
C ALA A 407 12.34 -19.33 -59.80
N PHE A 408 13.15 -20.36 -59.67
CA PHE A 408 13.75 -20.89 -58.46
C PHE A 408 14.63 -19.81 -57.78
N ARG A 409 14.63 -19.70 -56.44
CA ARG A 409 15.81 -19.29 -55.66
C ARG A 409 15.66 -19.62 -54.17
N LEU A 410 16.58 -20.50 -53.75
CA LEU A 410 17.31 -20.67 -52.48
C LEU A 410 16.69 -20.13 -51.19
#